data_AF-A0A4P5ZLK3-F1
#
_entry.id   AF-A0A4P5ZLK3-F1
#
_cell.length_a   1.000
_cell.length_b   1.000
_cell.length_c   1.000
_cell.angle_alpha   90.00
_cell.angle_beta   90.00
_cell.angle_gamma   90.00
#
_symmetry.space_group_name_H-M   'P 1'
#
loop_
_entity.id
_entity.type
_entity.pdbx_description
1 polymer ?
#
loop_
_entity_poly.entity_id
_entity_poly.type
_entity_poly.pdbx_seq_one_letter_code
_entity_poly.pdbx_strand_id
1 'polypeptide(L)' 'MTYHPVIIVDSGVLVAYYSVKDSYHQQARVFFERCTSNLVTTTACVT' A
#
# COMPACT_ATOMS: atom_id res chain seq x y z
N MET A 1 6.39 -20.55 14.58
CA MET A 1 5.37 -19.67 13.97
C MET A 1 6.08 -18.40 13.54
N THR A 2 6.03 -18.04 12.25
CA THR A 2 6.62 -16.79 11.75
C THR A 2 5.61 -15.67 11.94
N TYR A 3 5.97 -14.63 12.68
CA TYR A 3 5.10 -13.46 12.89
C TYR A 3 5.24 -12.50 11.72
N HIS A 4 4.12 -12.19 11.06
CA HIS A 4 4.04 -11.15 10.03
C HIS A 4 3.35 -9.93 10.64
N PRO A 5 4.05 -8.80 10.79
CA PRO A 5 3.44 -7.61 11.36
C PRO A 5 2.25 -7.16 10.50
N VAL A 6 1.25 -6.56 11.14
CA VAL A 6 0.09 -5.98 10.45
C VAL A 6 0.38 -4.52 10.17
N ILE A 7 0.20 -4.10 8.93
CA ILE A 7 0.33 -2.70 8.50
C ILE A 7 -1.02 -2.25 7.97
N ILE A 8 -1.52 -1.15 8.50
CA ILE A 8 -2.73 -0.48 8.00
C ILE A 8 -2.31 0.45 6.87
N VAL A 9 -2.93 0.26 5.70
CA VAL A 9 -2.62 1.00 4.47
C VAL A 9 -3.75 1.97 4.15
N ASP A 10 -3.39 3.24 3.97
CA ASP A 10 -4.30 4.29 3.53
C ASP A 10 -4.58 4.24 2.02
N SER A 11 -5.71 4.80 1.59
CA SER A 11 -6.11 4.86 0.19
C SER A 11 -5.10 5.60 -0.68
N GLY A 12 -4.42 6.62 -0.16
CA GLY A 12 -3.40 7.36 -0.91
C GLY A 12 -2.23 6.49 -1.36
N VAL A 13 -1.83 5.51 -0.54
CA VAL A 13 -0.75 4.56 -0.90
C VAL A 13 -1.20 3.61 -2.01
N LEU A 14 -2.47 3.22 -2.01
CA LEU A 14 -3.06 2.42 -3.09
C LEU A 14 -3.15 3.24 -4.38
N VAL A 15 -3.58 4.51 -4.30
CA VAL A 15 -3.61 5.42 -5.45
C VAL A 15 -2.21 5.60 -6.04
N ALA A 16 -1.19 5.84 -5.20
CA ALA A 16 0.19 5.95 -5.65
C ALA A 16 0.66 4.67 -6.36
N TYR A 17 0.32 3.49 -5.82
CA TYR A 17 0.67 2.22 -6.47
C TYR A 17 0.00 2.04 -7.84
N TYR A 18 -1.28 2.38 -8.00
CA TYR A 18 -2.01 2.14 -9.25
C TYR A 18 -1.87 3.27 -10.28
N SER A 19 -1.53 4.50 -9.87
CA SER A 19 -1.36 5.62 -10.78
C SER A 19 0.10 5.77 -11.22
N VAL A 20 0.39 5.41 -12.47
CA VAL A 20 1.75 5.51 -13.06
C VAL A 20 2.27 6.95 -13.09
N LYS A 21 1.38 7.94 -13.08
CA LYS A 21 1.72 9.37 -13.07
C LYS A 21 1.89 9.93 -11.66
N ASP A 22 1.62 9.14 -10.62
CA ASP A 22 1.77 9.59 -9.24
C ASP A 22 3.25 9.76 -8.89
N SER A 23 3.59 10.88 -8.24
CA SER A 23 4.95 11.18 -7.80
C SER A 23 5.55 10.11 -6.88
N TYR A 24 4.71 9.35 -6.18
CA TYR A 24 5.09 8.29 -5.27
C TYR A 24 4.98 6.88 -5.87
N HIS A 25 4.63 6.75 -7.16
CA HIS A 25 4.40 5.46 -7.81
C HIS A 25 5.54 4.47 -7.62
N GLN A 26 6.79 4.93 -7.82
CA GLN A 26 7.95 4.06 -7.69
C GLN A 26 8.18 3.60 -6.24
N GLN A 27 7.97 4.46 -5.24
CA GLN A 27 8.12 4.07 -3.84
C GLN A 27 7.02 3.11 -3.40
N ALA A 28 5.78 3.38 -3.81
CA ALA A 28 4.65 2.48 -3.55
C ALA A 28 4.91 1.11 -4.19
N ARG A 29 5.36 1.05 -5.45
CA ARG A 29 5.72 -0.20 -6.11
C ARG A 29 6.77 -0.99 -5.34
N VAL A 30 7.89 -0.36 -4.99
CA VAL A 30 8.96 -1.01 -4.24
C VAL A 30 8.49 -1.48 -2.86
N PHE A 31 7.64 -0.71 -2.18
CA PHE A 31 7.03 -1.10 -0.92
C PHE A 31 6.22 -2.38 -1.08
N PHE A 32 5.24 -2.42 -1.99
CA PHE A 32 4.38 -3.59 -2.18
C PHE A 32 5.14 -4.82 -2.71
N GLU A 33 6.16 -4.64 -3.55
CA GLU A 33 6.98 -5.76 -4.07
C GLU A 33 7.87 -6.39 -2.99
N ARG A 34 8.30 -5.63 -1.98
CA ARG A 34 9.18 -6.12 -0.90
C ARG A 34 8.42 -6.48 0.37
N CYS A 35 7.16 -6.09 0.49
CA CYS A 35 6.40 -6.25 1.72
C CYS A 35 6.04 -7.72 1.95
N THR A 36 6.48 -8.24 3.11
CA THR A 36 6.09 -9.57 3.61
C THR A 36 5.09 -9.48 4.77
N SER A 37 4.59 -8.27 5.07
CA SER A 37 3.66 -7.99 6.16
C SER A 37 2.21 -8.25 5.73
N ASN A 38 1.32 -8.39 6.71
CA ASN A 38 -0.12 -8.47 6.44
C ASN A 38 -0.67 -7.05 6.24
N LEU A 39 -1.07 -6.74 5.01
CA LEU A 39 -1.59 -5.43 4.64
C LEU A 39 -3.11 -5.42 4.79
N VAL A 40 -3.61 -4.50 5.61
CA VAL A 40 -5.04 -4.30 5.86
C VAL A 40 -5.42 -2.89 5.45
N THR A 41 -6.54 -2.72 4.77
CA THR A 41 -7.08 -1.41 4.42
C THR A 41 -8.57 -1.35 4.74
N THR A 42 -9.12 -0.15 4.80
CA THR A 42 -10.56 0.07 4.93
C THR A 42 -11.14 0.47 3.57
N THR A 43 -12.45 0.34 3.41
CA THR A 43 -13.13 0.89 2.24
C THR A 43 -12.86 2.38 2.13
N ALA A 44 -12.27 2.81 1.01
CA ALA A 44 -11.99 4.21 0.74
C ALA A 44 -13.30 5.03 0.71
N CYS A 45 -13.31 6.17 1.39
CA CYS A 45 -14.37 7.16 1.24
C CYS A 45 -13.93 8.15 0.14
N VAL A 46 -14.53 8.03 -1.03
CA VAL A 46 -14.27 8.91 -2.18
C VAL A 46 -15.56 9.67 -2.46
N THR A 47 -15.48 11.00 -2.40
CA THR A 47 -16.57 11.94 -2.74
C THR A 47 -16.54 12.35 -4.19
#